data_AF-Q09CK3-F1
#
_entry.id   AF-Q09CK3-F1
#
_cell.length_a   1.000
_cell.length_b   1.000
_cell.length_c   1.000
_cell.angle_alpha   90.00
_cell.angle_beta   90.00
_cell.angle_gamma   90.00
#
_symmetry.space_group_name_H-M   'P 1'
#
loop_
_entity.id
_entity.type
_entity.pdbx_description
1 polymer ?
#
loop_
_entity_poly.entity_id
_entity_poly.type
_entity_poly.pdbx_seq_one_letter_code
_entity_poly.pdbx_strand_id
1 'polypeptide(L)'
;MNWRLLTLLVVPLALAYAPGAIALTPTEKNLAFDSYNNAFYVANGGNGYYVVDTNRGAPGRFHFWKVCEQIEAAEDAYDRT
;
A
#
# COMPACT_ATOMS: atom_id res chain seq x y z
N MET A 1 -31.80 -11.74 -36.66
CA MET A 1 -31.47 -10.84 -35.52
C MET A 1 -30.60 -9.71 -36.04
N ASN A 2 -31.02 -8.45 -35.90
CA ASN A 2 -30.34 -7.31 -36.52
C ASN A 2 -29.06 -6.99 -35.73
N TRP A 3 -27.88 -7.17 -36.35
CA TRP A 3 -26.56 -6.94 -35.76
C TRP A 3 -26.46 -5.59 -35.03
N ARG A 4 -27.11 -4.55 -35.60
CA ARG A 4 -27.15 -3.20 -35.04
C ARG A 4 -27.86 -3.11 -33.69
N LEU A 5 -28.91 -3.91 -33.49
CA LEU A 5 -29.63 -3.96 -32.21
C LEU A 5 -28.82 -4.74 -31.16
N LEU A 6 -28.02 -5.72 -31.58
CA LEU A 6 -27.12 -6.45 -30.68
C LEU A 6 -26.00 -5.54 -30.17
N THR A 7 -25.41 -4.71 -31.03
CA THR A 7 -24.33 -3.78 -30.64
C THR A 7 -24.83 -2.69 -29.69
N LEU A 8 -26.06 -2.18 -29.91
CA LEU A 8 -26.66 -1.14 -29.07
C LEU A 8 -26.98 -1.61 -27.64
N LEU A 9 -27.22 -2.91 -27.43
CA LEU A 9 -27.53 -3.47 -26.11
C LEU A 9 -26.30 -4.00 -25.36
N VAL A 10 -25.31 -4.55 -26.07
CA VAL A 10 -24.13 -5.19 -25.46
C VAL A 10 -23.11 -4.17 -24.93
N VAL A 11 -22.90 -3.06 -25.65
CA VAL A 11 -21.92 -2.04 -25.26
C VAL A 11 -22.25 -1.34 -23.93
N PRO A 12 -23.48 -0.83 -23.68
CA PRO A 12 -23.80 -0.19 -22.41
C PRO A 12 -23.80 -1.17 -21.23
N LEU A 13 -24.13 -2.45 -21.46
CA LEU A 13 -24.09 -3.49 -20.43
C LEU A 13 -22.65 -3.82 -20.00
N ALA A 14 -21.69 -3.79 -20.95
CA ALA A 14 -20.27 -3.97 -20.66
C ALA A 14 -19.66 -2.76 -19.91
N LEU A 15 -20.11 -1.55 -20.20
CA LEU A 15 -19.70 -0.32 -19.49
C LEU A 15 -20.26 -0.25 -18.07
N ALA A 16 -21.45 -0.79 -17.81
CA ALA A 16 -22.06 -0.85 -16.48
C ALA A 16 -21.38 -1.85 -15.52
N TYR A 17 -20.57 -2.77 -16.07
CA TYR A 17 -19.85 -3.81 -15.32
C TYR A 17 -18.37 -3.49 -15.10
N ALA A 18 -17.93 -2.27 -15.42
CA ALA A 18 -16.57 -1.85 -15.10
C ALA A 18 -16.40 -1.90 -13.57
N PRO A 19 -15.51 -2.76 -13.04
CA PRO A 19 -15.22 -2.75 -11.61
C PRO A 19 -14.78 -1.33 -11.25
N GLY A 20 -15.35 -0.77 -10.17
CA GLY A 20 -14.90 0.51 -9.65
C GLY A 20 -13.38 0.48 -9.50
N ALA A 21 -12.70 1.58 -9.82
CA ALA A 21 -11.24 1.62 -9.79
C ALA A 21 -10.73 1.20 -8.40
N ILE A 22 -10.14 0.01 -8.30
CA ILE A 22 -9.43 -0.43 -7.10
C ILE A 22 -8.03 0.16 -7.20
N ALA A 23 -7.70 1.10 -6.33
CA ALA A 23 -6.38 1.77 -6.37
C ALA A 23 -5.24 0.77 -6.20
N LEU A 24 -5.35 -0.15 -5.23
CA LEU A 24 -4.43 -1.27 -5.00
C LEU A 24 -5.19 -2.45 -4.39
N THR A 25 -4.90 -3.66 -4.88
CA THR A 25 -5.31 -4.93 -4.28
C THR A 25 -4.69 -5.11 -2.89
N PRO A 26 -5.25 -5.97 -2.02
CA PRO A 26 -4.63 -6.29 -0.74
C PRO A 26 -3.18 -6.80 -0.86
N THR A 27 -2.90 -7.59 -1.91
CA THR A 27 -1.55 -8.08 -2.21
C THR A 27 -0.59 -6.94 -2.53
N GLU A 28 -0.98 -5.98 -3.37
CA GLU A 28 -0.14 -4.82 -3.70
C GLU A 28 0.10 -3.93 -2.49
N LYS A 29 -0.91 -3.73 -1.65
CA LYS A 29 -0.75 -3.03 -0.36
C LYS A 29 0.23 -3.75 0.57
N ASN A 30 0.18 -5.09 0.65
CA ASN A 30 1.13 -5.88 1.44
C ASN A 30 2.55 -5.69 0.89
N LEU A 31 2.71 -5.87 -0.42
CA LEU A 31 3.99 -5.74 -1.09
C LEU A 31 4.62 -4.35 -0.90
N ALA A 32 3.81 -3.29 -0.93
CA ALA A 32 4.28 -1.93 -0.66
C ALA A 32 4.85 -1.78 0.75
N PHE A 33 4.15 -2.31 1.76
CA PHE A 33 4.59 -2.22 3.16
C PHE A 33 5.78 -3.16 3.46
N ASP A 34 5.81 -4.35 2.86
CA ASP A 34 6.96 -5.25 2.93
C ASP A 34 8.22 -4.61 2.33
N SER A 35 8.08 -3.93 1.20
CA SER A 35 9.17 -3.19 0.56
C SER A 35 9.66 -2.04 1.43
N TYR A 36 8.73 -1.33 2.08
CA TYR A 36 9.05 -0.28 3.03
C TYR A 36 9.83 -0.82 4.24
N ASN A 37 9.37 -1.92 4.85
CA ASN A 37 10.05 -2.57 5.96
C ASN A 37 11.45 -3.07 5.56
N ASN A 38 11.61 -3.62 4.36
CA ASN A 38 12.92 -4.06 3.86
C ASN A 38 13.94 -2.91 3.84
N ALA A 39 13.51 -1.73 3.39
CA ALA A 39 14.37 -0.56 3.30
C ALA A 39 14.60 0.13 4.66
N PHE A 40 13.56 0.25 5.49
CA PHE A 40 13.55 1.18 6.63
C PHE A 40 13.43 0.53 8.00
N TYR A 41 12.97 -0.72 8.12
CA TYR A 41 12.91 -1.40 9.42
C TYR A 41 14.23 -2.09 9.73
N VAL A 42 14.71 -1.96 10.97
CA VAL A 42 15.91 -2.62 11.48
C VAL A 42 15.54 -3.44 12.71
N ALA A 43 15.90 -4.73 12.68
CA ALA A 43 15.89 -5.61 13.84
C ALA A 43 17.34 -5.88 14.27
N ASN A 44 17.74 -5.39 15.43
CA ASN A 44 19.10 -5.54 15.96
C ASN A 44 19.07 -5.97 17.43
N GLY A 45 19.49 -7.20 17.71
CA GLY A 45 19.70 -7.68 19.09
C GLY A 45 18.46 -7.62 19.99
N GLY A 46 17.26 -7.78 19.44
CA GLY A 46 15.99 -7.67 20.16
C GLY A 46 15.33 -6.27 20.11
N ASN A 47 16.04 -5.26 19.60
CA ASN A 47 15.46 -3.94 19.33
C ASN A 47 14.96 -3.84 17.89
N GLY A 48 13.72 -3.37 17.72
CA GLY A 48 13.14 -2.97 16.44
C GLY A 48 13.06 -1.45 16.34
N TYR A 49 13.50 -0.87 15.24
CA TYR A 49 13.34 0.57 14.98
C TYR A 49 13.29 0.88 13.48
N TYR A 50 12.66 2.00 13.13
CA TYR A 50 12.71 2.55 11.78
C TYR A 50 13.86 3.54 11.61
N VAL A 51 14.52 3.47 10.46
CA VAL A 51 15.53 4.44 10.03
C VAL A 51 14.88 5.52 9.14
N VAL A 52 15.49 6.70 9.08
CA VAL A 52 14.91 7.85 8.36
C VAL A 52 15.33 7.96 6.90
N ASP A 53 16.33 7.17 6.50
CA ASP A 53 16.84 7.09 5.14
C ASP A 53 17.44 5.69 4.86
N THR A 54 17.80 5.45 3.61
CA THR A 54 18.31 4.14 3.15
C THR A 54 19.77 3.88 3.51
N ASN A 55 20.48 4.80 4.17
CA ASN A 55 21.79 4.52 4.74
C ASN A 55 21.68 3.68 6.02
N ARG A 56 20.46 3.48 6.54
CA ARG A 56 20.13 2.61 7.67
C ARG A 56 20.86 2.96 8.97
N GLY A 57 21.18 4.24 9.14
CA GLY A 57 21.67 4.78 10.41
C GLY A 57 20.54 4.92 11.42
N ALA A 58 20.81 4.63 12.69
CA ALA A 58 19.84 4.83 13.76
C ALA A 58 19.39 6.30 13.85
N PRO A 59 18.09 6.57 14.01
CA PRO A 59 17.57 7.92 14.07
C PRO A 59 18.06 8.66 15.32
N GLY A 60 18.55 9.90 15.15
CA GLY A 60 18.78 10.81 16.26
C GLY A 60 17.49 11.45 16.80
N ARG A 61 17.57 12.13 17.96
CA ARG A 61 16.43 12.74 18.67
C ARG A 61 15.57 13.70 17.86
N PHE A 62 16.13 14.38 16.86
CA PHE A 62 15.39 15.33 16.02
C PHE A 62 14.42 14.64 15.06
N HIS A 63 14.52 13.32 14.91
CA HIS A 63 13.62 12.53 14.08
C HIS A 63 12.47 11.92 14.86
N PHE A 64 12.31 12.22 16.16
CA PHE A 64 11.31 11.60 17.04
C PHE A 64 9.93 11.55 16.39
N TRP A 65 9.41 12.70 15.94
CA TRP A 65 8.09 12.76 15.32
C TRP A 65 8.00 11.93 14.05
N LYS A 66 9.02 11.98 13.19
CA LYS A 66 9.06 11.15 11.97
C LYS A 66 8.99 9.66 12.31
N VAL A 67 9.73 9.20 13.32
CA VAL A 67 9.70 7.78 13.72
C VAL A 67 8.33 7.39 14.26
N CYS A 68 7.64 8.27 14.99
CA CYS A 68 6.24 8.04 15.40
C CYS A 68 5.33 7.81 14.19
N GLU A 69 5.41 8.65 13.15
CA GLU A 69 4.63 8.47 11.91
C GLU A 69 4.93 7.14 11.20
N GLN A 70 6.19 6.67 11.26
CA GLN A 70 6.56 5.36 10.69
C GLN A 70 5.96 4.20 11.49
N ILE A 71 5.78 4.37 12.80
CA ILE A 71 5.10 3.40 13.67
C ILE A 71 3.60 3.43 13.40
N GLU A 72 2.98 4.61 13.31
CA GLU A 72 1.56 4.75 12.95
C GLU A 72 1.27 4.11 11.58
N ALA A 73 2.14 4.31 10.58
CA ALA A 73 1.99 3.63 9.28
C ALA A 73 2.02 2.10 9.38
N ALA A 74 2.73 1.54 10.37
CA ALA A 74 2.75 0.11 10.64
C ALA A 74 1.48 -0.39 11.31
N GLU A 75 0.92 0.40 12.23
CA GLU A 75 -0.37 0.16 12.85
C GLU A 75 -1.50 0.21 11.80
N ASP A 76 -1.50 1.22 10.92
CA ASP A 76 -2.42 1.32 9.79
C ASP A 76 -2.31 0.12 8.84
N ALA A 77 -1.09 -0.35 8.57
CA ALA A 77 -0.86 -1.51 7.73
C ALA A 77 -1.36 -2.82 8.37
N TYR A 78 -1.39 -2.89 9.71
CA TYR A 78 -1.94 -4.00 10.49
C TYR A 78 -3.48 -3.94 10.53
N ASP A 79 -4.05 -2.77 10.82
CA ASP A 79 -5.50 -2.58 11.00
C ASP A 79 -6.29 -2.55 9.68
N ARG A 80 -5.63 -2.54 8.52
CA ARG A 80 -6.31 -2.53 7.22
C ARG A 80 -7.10 -3.81 6.89
N THR A 81 -6.91 -4.89 7.65
CA THR A 81 -7.45 -6.23 7.34
C THR A 81 -8.91 -6.36 7.72
#